data_AF-A0A9E3SUV5-F1
#
_entry.id   AF-A0A9E3SUV5-F1
#
_cell.length_a   1.000
_cell.length_b   1.000
_cell.length_c   1.000
_cell.angle_alpha   90.00
_cell.angle_beta   90.00
_cell.angle_gamma   90.00
#
_symmetry.space_group_name_H-M   'P 1'
#
loop_
_entity.id
_entity.type
_entity.pdbx_description
1 polymer ?
#
loop_
_entity_poly.entity_id
_entity_poly.type
_entity_poly.pdbx_seq_one_letter_code
_entity_poly.pdbx_strand_id
1 'polypeptide(L)'
;MTCCSGSTIRFLSRGLENDLFVPYQSPLLENVPEEFLLDPEYHVTPIDFGDVCLNYDAAYFADQDLALPESLADLTQPAYKGLLVVENPATSSPGLAFLLTTIGVFGTEGDYTYLDYWADLAANDVRVDDGWETAYFGDFSGAAGSEGSYPLVVSYASSPPVEVYYMETPPETAPTGSIVAPNTCFRQIEFAGILNGTEKEAEAQQFIDFMLSLDFQEDMPLQMFVFPVIPDATLPEIFVNYAQVAQEPVQVDSAEIDVHREEWIQAWTD
;
A
#
# COMPACT_ATOMS: atom_id res chain seq x y z
N MET A 1 12.07 22.07 8.04
CA MET A 1 11.94 21.42 6.71
C MET A 1 10.96 20.29 6.94
N THR A 2 9.68 20.57 6.75
CA THR A 2 8.61 19.59 6.98
C THR A 2 8.20 19.14 5.59
N CYS A 3 8.82 18.08 5.09
CA CYS A 3 8.31 17.39 3.92
C CYS A 3 7.17 16.51 4.43
N CYS A 4 5.93 16.80 4.01
CA CYS A 4 4.80 15.94 4.31
C CYS A 4 4.83 14.80 3.28
N SER A 5 5.41 13.66 3.65
CA SER A 5 5.06 12.39 3.02
C SER A 5 3.58 12.15 3.38
N GLY A 6 2.71 12.25 2.39
CA GLY A 6 1.31 11.94 2.50
C GLY A 6 0.99 10.87 1.48
N SER A 7 0.52 9.71 1.94
CA SER A 7 -0.06 8.73 1.04
C SER A 7 -1.32 9.31 0.39
N THR A 8 -1.47 9.11 -0.93
CA THR A 8 -2.55 9.66 -1.78
C THR A 8 -3.93 9.61 -1.11
N ILE A 9 -4.21 8.50 -0.43
CA ILE A 9 -5.53 8.15 0.05
C ILE A 9 -5.93 8.93 1.31
N ARG A 10 -4.98 9.49 2.06
CA ARG A 10 -5.25 9.96 3.43
C ARG A 10 -5.30 11.48 3.60
N PHE A 11 -4.41 12.21 2.92
CA PHE A 11 -4.27 13.65 3.16
C PHE A 11 -4.12 14.51 1.91
N LEU A 12 -3.90 13.92 0.74
CA LEU A 12 -3.62 14.67 -0.48
C LEU A 12 -4.76 15.66 -0.82
N SER A 13 -5.99 15.16 -0.91
CA SER A 13 -7.15 15.97 -1.25
C SER A 13 -7.45 17.09 -0.28
N ARG A 14 -7.39 16.82 1.02
CA ARG A 14 -7.50 17.88 2.04
C ARG A 14 -6.42 18.94 1.86
N GLY A 15 -5.21 18.54 1.50
CA GLY A 15 -4.12 19.47 1.22
C GLY A 15 -4.39 20.34 0.00
N LEU A 16 -4.93 19.75 -1.07
CA LEU A 16 -5.31 20.46 -2.30
C LEU A 16 -6.48 21.42 -2.04
N GLU A 17 -7.56 20.95 -1.41
CA GLU A 17 -8.76 21.76 -1.10
C GLU A 17 -8.49 22.96 -0.18
N ASN A 18 -7.45 22.89 0.64
CA ASN A 18 -7.07 23.95 1.58
C ASN A 18 -5.88 24.79 1.08
N ASP A 19 -5.55 24.71 -0.22
CA ASP A 19 -4.46 25.47 -0.85
C ASP A 19 -3.11 25.32 -0.11
N LEU A 20 -2.84 24.12 0.43
CA LEU A 20 -1.64 23.86 1.25
C LEU A 20 -0.37 23.76 0.44
N PHE A 21 -0.45 23.61 -0.89
CA PHE A 21 0.69 23.34 -1.74
C PHE A 21 0.91 24.43 -2.79
N VAL A 22 2.17 24.67 -3.12
CA VAL A 22 2.58 25.53 -4.24
C VAL A 22 2.80 24.64 -5.46
N PRO A 23 2.17 24.95 -6.62
CA PRO A 23 2.45 24.25 -7.87
C PRO A 23 3.92 24.28 -8.26
N TYR A 24 4.48 23.12 -8.56
CA TYR A 24 5.82 22.99 -9.10
C TYR A 24 5.92 21.81 -10.07
N GLN A 25 6.17 22.14 -11.33
CA GLN A 25 6.43 21.15 -12.37
C GLN A 25 7.94 20.95 -12.50
N SER A 26 8.46 19.90 -11.85
CA SER A 26 9.86 19.50 -12.02
C SER A 26 10.14 19.15 -13.49
N PRO A 27 11.31 19.52 -14.06
CA PRO A 27 11.68 19.11 -15.40
C PRO A 27 11.84 17.58 -15.52
N LEU A 28 12.08 16.87 -14.43
CA LEU A 28 12.28 15.41 -14.43
C LEU A 28 10.97 14.63 -14.51
N LEU A 29 9.81 15.30 -14.41
CA LEU A 29 8.49 14.67 -14.62
C LEU A 29 8.33 14.08 -16.02
N GLU A 30 9.12 14.50 -17.01
CA GLU A 30 9.12 13.88 -18.34
C GLU A 30 9.52 12.39 -18.32
N ASN A 31 10.20 11.95 -17.25
CA ASN A 31 10.61 10.56 -17.04
C ASN A 31 9.59 9.75 -16.23
N VAL A 32 8.52 10.39 -15.73
CA VAL A 32 7.47 9.75 -14.95
C VAL A 32 6.31 9.36 -15.87
N PRO A 33 5.87 8.08 -15.86
CA PRO A 33 4.70 7.64 -16.61
C PRO A 33 3.43 8.43 -16.29
N GLU A 34 2.59 8.66 -17.31
CA GLU A 34 1.36 9.45 -17.20
C GLU A 34 0.39 8.89 -16.14
N GLU A 35 0.38 7.59 -15.91
CA GLU A 35 -0.47 6.94 -14.90
C GLU A 35 -0.19 7.38 -13.46
N PHE A 36 0.99 7.91 -13.16
CA PHE A 36 1.33 8.45 -11.84
C PHE A 36 1.02 9.95 -11.70
N LEU A 37 0.74 10.64 -12.82
CA LEU A 37 0.49 12.09 -12.86
C LEU A 37 -0.99 12.39 -12.55
N LEU A 38 -1.38 12.18 -11.29
CA LEU A 38 -2.77 12.32 -10.84
C LEU A 38 -3.21 13.77 -10.59
N ASP A 39 -2.26 14.71 -10.52
CA ASP A 39 -2.52 16.13 -10.31
C ASP A 39 -2.11 16.95 -11.55
N PRO A 40 -3.07 17.36 -12.40
CA PRO A 40 -2.77 18.10 -13.62
C PRO A 40 -2.28 19.54 -13.37
N GLU A 41 -2.42 20.04 -12.14
CA GLU A 41 -1.99 21.38 -11.74
C GLU A 41 -0.62 21.37 -11.02
N TYR A 42 -0.02 20.19 -10.83
CA TYR A 42 1.33 19.98 -10.28
C TYR A 42 1.54 20.55 -8.88
N HIS A 43 0.52 20.58 -8.03
CA HIS A 43 0.65 20.89 -6.60
C HIS A 43 1.45 19.81 -5.87
N VAL A 44 1.36 18.56 -6.35
CA VAL A 44 2.14 17.44 -5.84
C VAL A 44 2.85 16.65 -6.93
N THR A 45 3.96 16.01 -6.56
CA THR A 45 4.82 15.21 -7.43
C THR A 45 4.85 13.77 -6.94
N PRO A 46 4.53 12.76 -7.78
CA PRO A 46 4.63 11.35 -7.39
C PRO A 46 6.10 10.96 -7.22
N ILE A 47 6.43 10.25 -6.14
CA ILE A 47 7.81 9.87 -5.81
C ILE A 47 8.00 8.36 -5.88
N ASP A 48 7.04 7.60 -5.38
CA ASP A 48 7.09 6.15 -5.32
C ASP A 48 5.68 5.55 -5.35
N PHE A 49 5.62 4.23 -5.47
CA PHE A 49 4.38 3.50 -5.29
C PHE A 49 4.61 2.14 -4.62
N GLY A 50 3.56 1.64 -3.98
CA GLY A 50 3.48 0.29 -3.44
C GLY A 50 2.09 -0.29 -3.62
N ASP A 51 2.00 -1.56 -3.99
CA ASP A 51 0.72 -2.26 -4.10
C ASP A 51 0.40 -2.90 -2.75
N VAL A 52 -0.63 -2.40 -2.05
CA VAL A 52 -1.12 -2.99 -0.81
C VAL A 52 -1.94 -4.23 -1.16
N CYS A 53 -1.44 -5.41 -0.81
CA CYS A 53 -1.95 -6.73 -1.11
C CYS A 53 -2.04 -7.59 0.17
N LEU A 54 -2.50 -8.84 0.04
CA LEU A 54 -2.33 -9.83 1.10
C LEU A 54 -0.93 -10.43 1.00
N ASN A 55 -0.21 -10.49 2.12
CA ASN A 55 1.00 -11.27 2.29
C ASN A 55 0.67 -12.57 3.03
N TYR A 56 1.40 -13.64 2.74
CA TYR A 56 1.21 -14.94 3.35
C TYR A 56 2.50 -15.55 3.87
N ASP A 57 2.40 -16.32 4.95
CA ASP A 57 3.45 -17.19 5.47
C ASP A 57 3.51 -18.48 4.63
N ALA A 58 4.55 -18.63 3.80
CA ALA A 58 4.65 -19.76 2.88
C ALA A 58 4.77 -21.11 3.61
N ALA A 59 5.40 -21.13 4.79
CA ALA A 59 5.57 -22.35 5.57
C ALA A 59 4.23 -22.81 6.15
N TYR A 60 3.42 -21.89 6.69
CA TYR A 60 2.10 -22.21 7.22
C TYR A 60 1.21 -22.89 6.17
N PHE A 61 1.08 -22.27 4.99
CA PHE A 61 0.19 -22.78 3.93
C PHE A 61 0.67 -24.14 3.40
N ALA A 62 1.99 -24.34 3.29
CA ALA A 62 2.56 -25.63 2.91
C ALA A 62 2.32 -26.72 3.98
N ASP A 63 2.51 -26.39 5.26
CA ASP A 63 2.35 -27.34 6.37
C ASP A 63 0.89 -27.75 6.60
N GLN A 64 -0.05 -26.82 6.36
CA GLN A 64 -1.50 -27.10 6.48
C GLN A 64 -2.11 -27.72 5.22
N ASP A 65 -1.36 -27.85 4.12
CA ASP A 65 -1.88 -28.26 2.80
C ASP A 65 -3.09 -27.41 2.38
N LEU A 66 -3.03 -26.11 2.67
CA LEU A 66 -4.09 -25.15 2.40
C LEU A 66 -3.74 -24.36 1.13
N ALA A 67 -4.72 -24.21 0.23
CA ALA A 67 -4.55 -23.36 -0.94
C ALA A 67 -4.47 -21.88 -0.55
N LEU A 68 -3.73 -21.08 -1.31
CA LEU A 68 -3.79 -19.63 -1.17
C LEU A 68 -5.14 -19.12 -1.68
N PRO A 69 -5.72 -18.06 -1.06
CA PRO A 69 -6.93 -17.45 -1.57
C PRO A 69 -6.64 -16.79 -2.93
N GLU A 70 -7.55 -16.95 -3.89
CA GLU A 70 -7.42 -16.39 -5.25
C GLU A 70 -8.23 -15.10 -5.40
N SER A 71 -9.13 -14.82 -4.43
CA SER A 71 -9.99 -13.64 -4.39
C SER A 71 -10.23 -13.18 -2.95
N LEU A 72 -10.69 -11.93 -2.78
CA LEU A 72 -11.09 -11.44 -1.46
C LEU A 72 -12.23 -12.29 -0.86
N ALA A 73 -13.17 -12.75 -1.68
CA ALA A 73 -14.30 -13.57 -1.23
C ALA A 73 -13.88 -14.92 -0.64
N ASP A 74 -12.67 -15.43 -0.95
CA ASP A 74 -12.17 -16.65 -0.32
C ASP A 74 -11.87 -16.44 1.16
N LEU A 75 -11.48 -15.23 1.58
CA LEU A 75 -11.13 -14.92 2.97
C LEU A 75 -12.30 -15.06 3.95
N THR A 76 -13.54 -15.05 3.46
CA THR A 76 -14.74 -15.27 4.28
C THR A 76 -15.09 -16.75 4.43
N GLN A 77 -14.40 -17.64 3.73
CA GLN A 77 -14.67 -19.07 3.79
C GLN A 77 -14.16 -19.67 5.12
N PRO A 78 -14.83 -20.71 5.65
CA PRO A 78 -14.42 -21.35 6.90
C PRO A 78 -12.99 -21.90 6.92
N ALA A 79 -12.43 -22.19 5.75
CA ALA A 79 -11.05 -22.66 5.61
C ALA A 79 -10.00 -21.61 6.02
N TYR A 80 -10.34 -20.32 5.94
CA TYR A 80 -9.46 -19.20 6.28
C TYR A 80 -9.85 -18.52 7.61
N LYS A 81 -10.73 -19.16 8.38
CA LYS A 81 -11.23 -18.63 9.64
C LYS A 81 -10.09 -18.37 10.63
N GLY A 82 -10.01 -17.15 11.15
CA GLY A 82 -9.01 -16.74 12.13
C GLY A 82 -7.58 -16.70 11.58
N LEU A 83 -7.40 -16.65 10.26
CA LEU A 83 -6.07 -16.64 9.64
C LEU A 83 -5.60 -15.25 9.20
N LEU A 84 -6.51 -14.29 9.11
CA LEU A 84 -6.23 -12.96 8.55
C LEU A 84 -6.10 -11.91 9.67
N VAL A 85 -5.00 -11.15 9.63
CA VAL A 85 -4.86 -9.86 10.32
C VAL A 85 -4.85 -8.71 9.31
N VAL A 86 -5.58 -7.63 9.64
CA VAL A 86 -5.68 -6.41 8.84
C VAL A 86 -5.53 -5.20 9.75
N GLU A 87 -5.29 -4.02 9.17
CA GLU A 87 -5.25 -2.78 9.93
C GLU A 87 -6.57 -2.02 9.90
N ASN A 88 -6.78 -1.23 10.93
CA ASN A 88 -7.87 -0.29 11.06
C ASN A 88 -7.71 0.84 10.01
N PRO A 89 -8.69 1.03 9.11
CA PRO A 89 -8.63 2.05 8.06
C PRO A 89 -8.66 3.49 8.57
N ALA A 90 -9.15 3.73 9.79
CA ALA A 90 -9.14 5.06 10.40
C ALA A 90 -7.72 5.48 10.83
N THR A 91 -6.88 4.52 11.23
CA THR A 91 -5.57 4.78 11.87
C THR A 91 -4.38 4.31 11.03
N SER A 92 -4.57 3.44 10.03
CA SER A 92 -3.52 2.89 9.18
C SER A 92 -3.75 3.15 7.69
N SER A 93 -2.70 3.57 6.96
CA SER A 93 -2.79 3.78 5.50
C SER A 93 -2.97 2.45 4.73
N PRO A 94 -2.26 1.35 5.05
CA PRO A 94 -2.57 0.03 4.50
C PRO A 94 -3.99 -0.46 4.79
N GLY A 95 -4.48 -0.22 6.01
CA GLY A 95 -5.88 -0.54 6.37
C GLY A 95 -6.88 0.21 5.51
N LEU A 96 -6.62 1.50 5.25
CA LEU A 96 -7.46 2.31 4.36
C LEU A 96 -7.38 1.84 2.91
N ALA A 97 -6.18 1.49 2.42
CA ALA A 97 -6.02 0.91 1.09
C ALA A 97 -6.82 -0.40 0.96
N PHE A 98 -6.79 -1.27 1.97
CA PHE A 98 -7.58 -2.51 1.97
C PHE A 98 -9.09 -2.24 2.02
N LEU A 99 -9.55 -1.27 2.81
CA LEU A 99 -10.95 -0.83 2.77
C LEU A 99 -11.35 -0.40 1.35
N LEU A 100 -10.52 0.39 0.66
CA LEU A 100 -10.78 0.77 -0.72
C LEU A 100 -10.74 -0.40 -1.70
N THR A 101 -9.86 -1.38 -1.50
CA THR A 101 -9.89 -2.64 -2.26
C THR A 101 -11.25 -3.30 -2.14
N THR A 102 -11.80 -3.40 -0.92
CA THR A 102 -13.13 -4.01 -0.70
C THR A 102 -14.25 -3.20 -1.34
N ILE A 103 -14.17 -1.87 -1.30
CA ILE A 103 -15.15 -0.98 -1.95
C ILE A 103 -15.12 -1.13 -3.47
N GLY A 104 -13.95 -1.15 -4.09
CA GLY A 104 -13.85 -1.32 -5.55
C GLY A 104 -14.28 -2.71 -6.02
N VAL A 105 -14.19 -3.74 -5.19
CA VAL A 105 -14.61 -5.11 -5.52
C VAL A 105 -16.11 -5.34 -5.29
N PHE A 106 -16.62 -4.95 -4.13
CA PHE A 106 -17.99 -5.28 -3.70
C PHE A 106 -18.98 -4.12 -3.90
N GLY A 107 -18.49 -2.89 -4.08
CA GLY A 107 -19.31 -1.70 -4.21
C GLY A 107 -19.94 -1.25 -2.89
N THR A 108 -20.55 -0.07 -2.93
CA THR A 108 -21.26 0.57 -1.80
C THR A 108 -22.76 0.32 -1.83
N GLU A 109 -23.28 -0.21 -2.94
CA GLU A 109 -24.71 -0.47 -3.18
C GLU A 109 -24.90 -1.85 -3.80
N GLY A 110 -26.08 -2.44 -3.61
CA GLY A 110 -26.45 -3.73 -4.20
C GLY A 110 -26.91 -4.75 -3.17
N ASP A 111 -26.99 -6.01 -3.59
CA ASP A 111 -27.42 -7.12 -2.75
C ASP A 111 -26.29 -7.64 -1.82
N TYR A 112 -25.04 -7.31 -2.13
CA TYR A 112 -23.86 -7.63 -1.32
C TYR A 112 -22.81 -6.54 -1.51
N THR A 113 -22.53 -5.80 -0.44
CA THR A 113 -21.68 -4.61 -0.42
C THR A 113 -20.36 -4.88 0.31
N TYR A 114 -19.44 -3.91 0.29
CA TYR A 114 -18.22 -3.98 1.08
C TYR A 114 -18.49 -4.16 2.59
N LEU A 115 -19.58 -3.59 3.13
CA LEU A 115 -19.95 -3.76 4.55
C LEU A 115 -20.40 -5.18 4.86
N ASP A 116 -21.14 -5.82 3.93
CA ASP A 116 -21.53 -7.22 4.08
C ASP A 116 -20.29 -8.13 4.09
N TYR A 117 -19.31 -7.84 3.22
CA TYR A 117 -18.03 -8.52 3.21
C TYR A 117 -17.25 -8.36 4.53
N TRP A 118 -17.19 -7.15 5.08
CA TRP A 118 -16.55 -6.90 6.37
C TRP A 118 -17.26 -7.59 7.53
N ALA A 119 -18.60 -7.66 7.51
CA ALA A 119 -19.38 -8.42 8.47
C ALA A 119 -19.07 -9.93 8.38
N ASP A 120 -18.91 -10.47 7.18
CA ASP A 120 -18.52 -11.86 6.96
C ASP A 120 -17.08 -12.13 7.43
N LEU A 121 -16.13 -11.22 7.19
CA LEU A 121 -14.77 -11.32 7.72
C LEU A 121 -14.75 -11.30 9.26
N ALA A 122 -15.55 -10.42 9.87
CA ALA A 122 -15.70 -10.37 11.32
C ALA A 122 -16.28 -11.68 11.88
N ALA A 123 -17.27 -12.27 11.21
CA ALA A 123 -17.81 -13.58 11.57
C ALA A 123 -16.80 -14.72 11.34
N ASN A 124 -15.82 -14.51 10.45
CA ASN A 124 -14.70 -15.40 10.17
C ASN A 124 -13.47 -15.12 11.05
N ASP A 125 -13.63 -14.42 12.16
CA ASP A 125 -12.61 -14.12 13.18
C ASP A 125 -11.39 -13.34 12.63
N VAL A 126 -11.60 -12.41 11.69
CA VAL A 126 -10.53 -11.48 11.26
C VAL A 126 -10.00 -10.69 12.46
N ARG A 127 -8.67 -10.55 12.53
CA ARG A 127 -7.99 -9.69 13.50
C ARG A 127 -7.82 -8.30 12.91
N VAL A 128 -8.16 -7.27 13.68
CA VAL A 128 -7.97 -5.87 13.27
C VAL A 128 -7.04 -5.15 14.23
N ASP A 129 -5.92 -4.64 13.73
CA ASP A 129 -4.93 -3.88 14.48
C ASP A 129 -4.97 -2.37 14.19
N ASP A 130 -4.55 -1.55 15.15
CA ASP A 130 -4.56 -0.10 14.97
C ASP A 130 -3.52 0.39 13.94
N GLY A 131 -2.50 -0.40 13.62
CA GLY A 131 -1.42 0.01 12.73
C GLY A 131 -0.65 -1.15 12.12
N TRP A 132 -0.01 -0.86 10.99
CA TRP A 132 0.72 -1.83 10.17
C TRP A 132 1.87 -2.51 10.93
N GLU A 133 2.63 -1.79 11.75
CA GLU A 133 3.74 -2.39 12.50
C GLU A 133 3.27 -3.49 13.47
N THR A 134 2.11 -3.31 14.11
CA THR A 134 1.54 -4.32 15.01
C THR A 134 1.01 -5.52 14.23
N ALA A 135 0.29 -5.28 13.14
CA ALA A 135 -0.20 -6.34 12.27
C ALA A 135 0.95 -7.18 11.70
N TYR A 136 1.98 -6.53 11.16
CA TYR A 136 3.07 -7.18 10.44
C TYR A 136 4.12 -7.82 11.35
N PHE A 137 4.64 -7.09 12.35
CA PHE A 137 5.71 -7.62 13.21
C PHE A 137 5.20 -8.29 14.50
N GLY A 138 3.94 -8.05 14.87
CA GLY A 138 3.33 -8.60 16.08
C GLY A 138 2.46 -9.83 15.81
N ASP A 139 1.47 -9.69 14.93
CA ASP A 139 0.40 -10.68 14.77
C ASP A 139 0.61 -11.62 13.55
N PHE A 140 1.28 -11.16 12.49
CA PHE A 140 1.59 -11.97 11.30
C PHE A 140 2.72 -12.98 11.58
N SER A 141 2.51 -14.26 11.26
CA SER A 141 3.47 -15.34 11.56
C SER A 141 4.67 -15.38 10.63
N GLY A 142 4.55 -14.82 9.42
CA GLY A 142 5.60 -14.90 8.41
C GLY A 142 6.73 -13.88 8.56
N ALA A 143 6.54 -12.82 9.36
CA ALA A 143 7.56 -11.80 9.57
C ALA A 143 8.72 -12.32 10.43
N ALA A 144 9.94 -11.92 10.09
CA ALA A 144 11.16 -12.33 10.75
C ALA A 144 11.16 -11.92 12.22
N GLY A 145 11.22 -12.92 13.10
CA GLY A 145 11.22 -12.71 14.55
C GLY A 145 9.85 -12.42 15.17
N SER A 146 8.77 -12.49 14.39
CA SER A 146 7.41 -12.42 14.91
C SER A 146 7.05 -13.69 15.70
N GLU A 147 6.28 -13.52 16.77
CA GLU A 147 5.62 -14.60 17.52
C GLU A 147 4.12 -14.71 17.16
N GLY A 148 3.71 -14.00 16.12
CA GLY A 148 2.34 -13.95 15.61
C GLY A 148 1.82 -15.31 15.14
N SER A 149 0.50 -15.44 15.10
CA SER A 149 -0.19 -16.68 14.70
C SER A 149 -1.02 -16.55 13.43
N TYR A 150 -1.14 -15.36 12.86
CA TYR A 150 -1.94 -15.10 11.67
C TYR A 150 -1.08 -15.30 10.42
N PRO A 151 -1.36 -16.29 9.56
CA PRO A 151 -0.54 -16.55 8.37
C PRO A 151 -0.89 -15.66 7.18
N LEU A 152 -1.89 -14.79 7.28
CA LEU A 152 -2.24 -13.78 6.28
C LEU A 152 -2.26 -12.39 6.90
N VAL A 153 -1.66 -11.42 6.22
CA VAL A 153 -1.65 -10.01 6.62
C VAL A 153 -1.87 -9.08 5.44
N VAL A 154 -2.54 -7.95 5.63
CA VAL A 154 -2.54 -6.87 4.65
C VAL A 154 -1.20 -6.14 4.72
N SER A 155 -0.45 -6.09 3.63
CA SER A 155 0.86 -5.42 3.56
C SER A 155 1.21 -5.08 2.12
N TYR A 156 2.46 -4.73 1.82
CA TYR A 156 2.88 -4.36 0.48
C TYR A 156 3.36 -5.57 -0.32
N ALA A 157 3.13 -5.58 -1.63
CA ALA A 157 3.68 -6.58 -2.54
C ALA A 157 5.23 -6.55 -2.61
N SER A 158 5.81 -5.45 -2.14
CA SER A 158 7.24 -5.18 -1.96
C SER A 158 7.77 -5.49 -0.55
N SER A 159 6.95 -6.04 0.36
CA SER A 159 7.39 -6.47 1.69
C SER A 159 8.24 -7.74 1.72
N PRO A 160 8.01 -8.79 0.89
CA PRO A 160 8.83 -10.01 0.95
C PRO A 160 10.36 -9.84 0.85
N PRO A 161 10.90 -8.86 0.09
CA PRO A 161 12.31 -8.50 0.16
C PRO A 161 12.86 -8.22 1.56
N VAL A 162 12.07 -7.61 2.47
CA VAL A 162 12.49 -7.30 3.85
C VAL A 162 12.95 -8.57 4.57
N GLU A 163 12.16 -9.63 4.40
CA GLU A 163 12.36 -10.91 5.06
C GLU A 163 13.63 -11.61 4.59
N VAL A 164 14.10 -11.29 3.39
CA VAL A 164 15.34 -11.83 2.82
C VAL A 164 16.54 -10.92 3.07
N TYR A 165 16.34 -9.60 3.15
CA TYR A 165 17.42 -8.59 3.11
C TYR A 165 18.45 -8.75 4.22
N TYR A 166 17.99 -9.16 5.41
CA TYR A 166 18.85 -9.32 6.58
C TYR A 166 19.38 -10.76 6.77
N MET A 167 19.09 -11.68 5.84
CA MET A 167 19.57 -13.05 5.90
C MET A 167 21.03 -13.16 5.44
N GLU A 168 21.86 -13.95 6.13
CA GLU A 168 23.25 -14.19 5.72
C GLU A 168 23.35 -14.89 4.35
N THR A 169 22.38 -15.74 4.03
CA THR A 169 22.29 -16.45 2.76
C THR A 169 20.85 -16.34 2.24
N PRO A 170 20.61 -15.58 1.16
CA PRO A 170 19.29 -15.47 0.56
C PRO A 170 18.75 -16.84 0.11
N PRO A 171 17.51 -17.20 0.47
CA PRO A 171 16.88 -18.43 0.01
C PRO A 171 16.47 -18.32 -1.46
N GLU A 172 16.23 -19.45 -2.14
CA GLU A 172 15.72 -19.41 -3.53
C GLU A 172 14.32 -18.76 -3.62
N THR A 173 13.51 -18.93 -2.57
CA THR A 173 12.17 -18.33 -2.44
C THR A 173 12.08 -17.62 -1.10
N ALA A 174 11.44 -16.45 -1.06
CA ALA A 174 11.22 -15.72 0.18
C ALA A 174 10.30 -16.53 1.13
N PRO A 175 10.48 -16.41 2.46
CA PRO A 175 9.63 -17.10 3.44
C PRO A 175 8.18 -16.59 3.42
N THR A 176 7.99 -15.37 2.92
CA THR A 176 6.68 -14.75 2.70
C THR A 176 6.47 -14.51 1.21
N GLY A 177 5.21 -14.53 0.77
CA GLY A 177 4.84 -14.10 -0.58
C GLY A 177 3.65 -13.15 -0.57
N SER A 178 3.32 -12.61 -1.75
CA SER A 178 2.19 -11.68 -1.93
C SER A 178 1.15 -12.27 -2.86
N ILE A 179 -0.12 -12.05 -2.56
CA ILE A 179 -1.26 -12.45 -3.40
C ILE A 179 -1.60 -11.29 -4.33
N VAL A 180 -1.06 -11.35 -5.54
CA VAL A 180 -1.22 -10.33 -6.60
C VAL A 180 -2.26 -10.74 -7.66
N ALA A 181 -3.26 -11.53 -7.25
CA ALA A 181 -4.36 -11.90 -8.12
C ALA A 181 -5.19 -10.65 -8.54
N PRO A 182 -5.93 -10.70 -9.65
CA PRO A 182 -6.75 -9.57 -10.07
C PRO A 182 -7.71 -9.11 -8.96
N ASN A 183 -7.75 -7.81 -8.73
CA ASN A 183 -8.63 -7.17 -7.74
C ASN A 183 -8.37 -7.57 -6.27
N THR A 184 -7.17 -8.04 -5.91
CA THR A 184 -6.80 -8.30 -4.50
C THR A 184 -5.89 -7.24 -3.89
N CYS A 185 -5.42 -6.28 -4.69
CA CYS A 185 -4.49 -5.25 -4.28
C CYS A 185 -5.01 -3.85 -4.57
N PHE A 186 -4.53 -2.85 -3.84
CA PHE A 186 -4.74 -1.43 -4.13
C PHE A 186 -3.38 -0.74 -4.33
N ARG A 187 -3.22 0.01 -5.42
CA ARG A 187 -1.99 0.76 -5.67
C ARG A 187 -1.98 2.06 -4.88
N GLN A 188 -1.07 2.17 -3.92
CA GLN A 188 -0.80 3.40 -3.20
C GLN A 188 0.38 4.12 -3.85
N ILE A 189 0.16 5.35 -4.31
CA ILE A 189 1.22 6.25 -4.76
C ILE A 189 1.55 7.19 -3.60
N GLU A 190 2.83 7.52 -3.42
CA GLU A 190 3.27 8.53 -2.46
C GLU A 190 3.74 9.78 -3.18
N PHE A 191 3.31 10.91 -2.64
CA PHE A 191 3.50 12.22 -3.26
C PHE A 191 4.30 13.14 -2.35
N ALA A 192 5.06 14.03 -2.97
CA ALA A 192 5.69 15.16 -2.30
C ALA A 192 5.10 16.49 -2.81
N GLY A 193 4.79 17.39 -1.90
CA GLY A 193 4.27 18.73 -2.20
C GLY A 193 5.07 19.81 -1.48
N ILE A 194 5.16 20.99 -2.10
CA ILE A 194 5.84 22.16 -1.51
C ILE A 194 4.82 22.95 -0.70
N LEU A 195 5.00 23.08 0.61
CA LEU A 195 4.03 23.78 1.45
C LEU A 195 3.93 25.28 1.12
N ASN A 196 2.71 25.74 0.93
CA ASN A 196 2.36 27.15 0.77
C ASN A 196 2.79 27.95 2.02
N GLY A 197 3.40 29.12 1.80
CA GLY A 197 3.98 29.95 2.85
C GLY A 197 5.39 29.57 3.28
N THR A 198 6.05 28.62 2.61
CA THR A 198 7.48 28.36 2.84
C THR A 198 8.34 29.57 2.45
N GLU A 199 9.33 29.91 3.28
CA GLU A 199 10.36 30.91 2.95
C GLU A 199 11.48 30.33 2.06
N LYS A 200 11.38 29.04 1.72
CA LYS A 200 12.43 28.22 1.08
C LYS A 200 11.91 27.48 -0.15
N GLU A 201 11.11 28.17 -0.96
CA GLU A 201 10.49 27.58 -2.15
C GLU A 201 11.53 27.05 -3.14
N ALA A 202 12.57 27.83 -3.44
CA ALA A 202 13.62 27.42 -4.38
C ALA A 202 14.42 26.19 -3.91
N GLU A 203 14.67 26.05 -2.61
CA GLU A 203 15.31 24.87 -2.04
C GLU A 203 14.35 23.66 -1.99
N ALA A 204 13.06 23.88 -1.77
CA ALA A 204 12.04 22.83 -1.83
C ALA A 204 11.88 22.27 -3.25
N GLN A 205 11.89 23.14 -4.28
CA GLN A 205 11.90 22.73 -5.69
C GLN A 205 13.10 21.84 -6.02
N GLN A 206 14.31 22.23 -5.58
CA GLN A 206 15.52 21.41 -5.74
C GLN A 206 15.42 20.06 -5.02
N PHE A 207 14.69 20.00 -3.90
CA PHE A 207 14.48 18.75 -3.18
C PHE A 207 13.50 17.81 -3.93
N ILE A 208 12.46 18.36 -4.55
CA ILE A 208 11.58 17.60 -5.45
C ILE A 208 12.37 17.05 -6.64
N ASP A 209 13.20 17.89 -7.28
CA ASP A 209 14.09 17.44 -8.36
C ASP A 209 15.05 16.34 -7.91
N PHE A 210 15.58 16.44 -6.69
CA PHE A 210 16.44 15.41 -6.11
C PHE A 210 15.69 14.09 -5.90
N MET A 211 14.45 14.11 -5.40
CA MET A 211 13.66 12.89 -5.22
C MET A 211 13.27 12.23 -6.56
N LEU A 212 13.19 13.00 -7.65
CA LEU A 212 13.04 12.48 -9.01
C LEU A 212 14.37 12.18 -9.72
N SER A 213 15.50 12.34 -9.04
CA SER A 213 16.79 11.96 -9.63
C SER A 213 16.94 10.44 -9.66
N LEU A 214 17.67 9.92 -10.65
CA LEU A 214 17.94 8.49 -10.78
C LEU A 214 18.60 7.93 -9.51
N ASP A 215 19.59 8.65 -8.96
CA ASP A 215 20.30 8.24 -7.75
C ASP A 215 19.35 8.04 -6.56
N PHE A 216 18.36 8.91 -6.37
CA PHE A 216 17.38 8.76 -5.30
C PHE A 216 16.42 7.59 -5.57
N GLN A 217 15.90 7.50 -6.80
CA GLN A 217 14.96 6.46 -7.21
C GLN A 217 15.58 5.05 -7.16
N GLU A 218 16.90 4.92 -7.34
CA GLU A 218 17.64 3.66 -7.21
C GLU A 218 17.98 3.29 -5.75
N ASP A 219 18.16 4.26 -4.85
CA ASP A 219 18.47 4.00 -3.43
C ASP A 219 17.21 3.67 -2.61
N MET A 220 16.11 4.37 -2.91
CA MET A 220 14.84 4.31 -2.18
C MET A 220 14.27 2.89 -1.94
N PRO A 221 14.30 1.94 -2.90
CA PRO A 221 13.71 0.61 -2.70
C PRO A 221 14.28 -0.15 -1.50
N LEU A 222 15.56 0.00 -1.15
CA LEU A 222 16.15 -0.66 0.02
C LEU A 222 15.97 0.11 1.33
N GLN A 223 15.61 1.40 1.26
CA GLN A 223 15.38 2.23 2.43
C GLN A 223 13.92 2.19 2.89
N MET A 224 12.99 2.15 1.94
CA MET A 224 11.55 2.32 2.18
C MET A 224 10.72 1.10 1.74
N PHE A 225 11.32 0.15 1.03
CA PHE A 225 10.66 -1.03 0.50
C PHE A 225 9.46 -0.72 -0.42
N VAL A 226 9.62 0.26 -1.30
CA VAL A 226 8.65 0.72 -2.32
C VAL A 226 9.28 0.73 -3.72
N PHE A 227 8.46 0.88 -4.75
CA PHE A 227 8.93 0.95 -6.14
C PHE A 227 9.14 2.40 -6.59
N PRO A 228 10.18 2.66 -7.40
CA PRO A 228 10.38 3.97 -8.02
C PRO A 228 9.32 4.23 -9.09
N VAL A 229 8.91 5.49 -9.22
CA VAL A 229 8.03 5.92 -10.32
C VAL A 229 8.80 6.11 -11.64
N ILE A 230 10.14 6.21 -11.58
CA ILE A 230 10.98 6.33 -12.77
C ILE A 230 11.35 4.93 -13.29
N PRO A 231 10.88 4.51 -14.48
CA PRO A 231 11.10 3.15 -15.00
C PRO A 231 12.57 2.84 -15.32
N ASP A 232 13.37 3.88 -15.57
CA ASP A 232 14.81 3.74 -15.85
C ASP A 232 15.64 3.46 -14.59
N ALA A 233 15.07 3.58 -13.39
CA ALA A 233 15.73 3.24 -12.13
C ALA A 233 16.05 1.75 -12.05
N THR A 234 17.32 1.42 -11.83
CA THR A 234 17.75 0.04 -11.63
C THR A 234 17.30 -0.46 -10.27
N LEU A 235 16.40 -1.45 -10.26
CA LEU A 235 16.00 -2.11 -9.02
C LEU A 235 17.14 -2.98 -8.45
N PRO A 236 17.30 -3.02 -7.12
CA PRO A 236 18.24 -3.94 -6.49
C PRO A 236 17.80 -5.40 -6.73
N GLU A 237 18.77 -6.31 -6.82
CA GLU A 237 18.52 -7.73 -7.17
C GLU A 237 17.49 -8.40 -6.24
N ILE A 238 17.48 -8.03 -4.96
CA ILE A 238 16.50 -8.54 -4.00
C ILE A 238 15.06 -8.13 -4.34
N PHE A 239 14.85 -6.91 -4.85
CA PHE A 239 13.54 -6.49 -5.33
C PHE A 239 13.14 -7.28 -6.58
N VAL A 240 14.07 -7.41 -7.53
CA VAL A 240 13.83 -8.17 -8.78
C VAL A 240 13.43 -9.62 -8.48
N ASN A 241 14.04 -10.23 -7.46
CA ASN A 241 13.82 -11.64 -7.16
C ASN A 241 12.60 -11.90 -6.27
N TYR A 242 12.25 -10.98 -5.36
CA TYR A 242 11.25 -11.27 -4.31
C TYR A 242 10.10 -10.26 -4.22
N ALA A 243 10.22 -9.06 -4.80
CA ALA A 243 9.10 -8.12 -4.85
C ALA A 243 8.15 -8.46 -6.01
N GLN A 244 6.89 -8.09 -5.87
CA GLN A 244 5.90 -8.23 -6.93
C GLN A 244 5.19 -6.90 -7.20
N VAL A 245 4.71 -6.75 -8.43
CA VAL A 245 3.88 -5.62 -8.85
C VAL A 245 2.54 -6.18 -9.32
N ALA A 246 1.45 -5.72 -8.71
CA ALA A 246 0.10 -6.09 -9.11
C ALA A 246 -0.18 -5.57 -10.52
N GLN A 247 -0.63 -6.46 -11.40
CA GLN A 247 -0.95 -6.09 -12.78
C GLN A 247 -2.35 -5.49 -12.91
N GLU A 248 -3.28 -5.93 -12.06
CA GLU A 248 -4.67 -5.51 -12.04
C GLU A 248 -5.08 -5.10 -10.61
N PRO A 249 -4.45 -4.04 -10.05
CA PRO A 249 -4.89 -3.49 -8.77
C PRO A 249 -6.29 -2.89 -8.92
N VAL A 250 -7.07 -2.95 -7.84
CA VAL A 250 -8.36 -2.29 -7.74
C VAL A 250 -8.18 -0.79 -7.94
N GLN A 251 -9.08 -0.20 -8.73
CA GLN A 251 -9.16 1.23 -8.92
C GLN A 251 -10.45 1.75 -8.31
N VAL A 252 -10.32 2.77 -7.47
CA VAL A 252 -11.44 3.59 -6.99
C VAL A 252 -11.11 5.01 -7.42
N ASP A 253 -12.10 5.70 -7.99
CA ASP A 253 -11.92 7.07 -8.47
C ASP A 253 -11.45 7.98 -7.31
N SER A 254 -10.41 8.78 -7.55
CA SER A 254 -9.83 9.61 -6.50
C SER A 254 -10.80 10.68 -5.99
N ALA A 255 -11.64 11.25 -6.86
CA ALA A 255 -12.64 12.21 -6.44
C ALA A 255 -13.73 11.55 -5.58
N GLU A 256 -14.11 10.30 -5.88
CA GLU A 256 -15.03 9.54 -5.03
C GLU A 256 -14.42 9.21 -3.66
N ILE A 257 -13.14 8.81 -3.61
CA ILE A 257 -12.41 8.63 -2.34
C ILE A 257 -12.44 9.92 -1.54
N ASP A 258 -12.18 11.06 -2.17
CA ASP A 258 -12.10 12.34 -1.48
C ASP A 258 -13.43 12.76 -0.85
N VAL A 259 -14.53 12.57 -1.57
CA VAL A 259 -15.87 12.91 -1.11
C VAL A 259 -16.33 11.94 -0.01
N HIS A 260 -16.09 10.65 -0.16
CA HIS A 260 -16.75 9.61 0.64
C HIS A 260 -15.87 8.93 1.69
N ARG A 261 -14.54 9.14 1.70
CA ARG A 261 -13.61 8.44 2.61
C ARG A 261 -14.06 8.47 4.08
N GLU A 262 -14.40 9.64 4.60
CA GLU A 262 -14.78 9.77 6.01
C GLU A 262 -16.10 9.03 6.31
N GLU A 263 -17.05 9.06 5.36
CA GLU A 263 -18.29 8.30 5.45
C GLU A 263 -18.02 6.80 5.44
N TRP A 264 -17.19 6.31 4.51
CA TRP A 264 -16.85 4.90 4.39
C TRP A 264 -16.11 4.36 5.61
N ILE A 265 -15.16 5.13 6.16
CA ILE A 265 -14.46 4.78 7.39
C ILE A 265 -15.43 4.75 8.58
N GLN A 266 -16.31 5.75 8.70
CA GLN A 266 -17.29 5.78 9.79
C GLN A 266 -18.27 4.61 9.69
N ALA A 267 -18.77 4.31 8.49
CA ALA A 267 -19.68 3.19 8.27
C ALA A 267 -19.02 1.82 8.52
N TRP A 268 -17.72 1.69 8.25
CA TRP A 268 -16.95 0.49 8.62
C TRP A 268 -16.74 0.39 10.15
N THR A 269 -16.65 1.53 10.84
CA THR A 269 -16.42 1.59 12.29
C THR A 269 -17.67 1.25 13.12
N ASP A 270 -18.86 1.57 12.59
CA ASP A 270 -20.16 1.41 13.26
C ASP A 270 -20.68 -0.04 13.23
#